data_AF-A0A726QCW4-F1
#
_entry.id   AF-A0A726QCW4-F1
#
_cell.length_a   1.000
_cell.length_b   1.000
_cell.length_c   1.000
_cell.angle_alpha   90.00
_cell.angle_beta   90.00
_cell.angle_gamma   90.00
#
_symmetry.space_group_name_H-M   'P 1'
#
loop_
_entity.id
_entity.type
_entity.pdbx_description
1 polymer ?
#
loop_
_entity_poly.entity_id
_entity_poly.type
_entity_poly.pdbx_seq_one_letter_code
_entity_poly.pdbx_strand_id
1 'polypeptide(L)'
;MQEGVSYQLHNVEVKPYVELAYVGQFGAETDFHTDDYRFAGQNLNGGNAGLGMDMNFSENWSANTRINTVFGHDVDNEVNAYIGAKYQF
;
A
#
# COMPACT_ATOMS: atom_id res chain seq x y z
N MET A 1 -23.74 17.91 28.12
CA MET A 1 -23.80 17.30 26.77
C MET A 1 -22.98 18.19 25.86
N GLN A 2 -21.84 17.70 25.37
CA GLN A 2 -21.00 18.46 24.45
C GLN A 2 -21.62 18.28 23.06
N GLU A 3 -22.19 19.36 22.50
CA GLU A 3 -22.77 19.34 21.16
C GLU A 3 -21.68 18.90 20.17
N GLY A 4 -21.95 17.81 19.45
CA GLY A 4 -21.04 17.34 18.42
C GLY A 4 -20.89 18.42 17.36
N VAL A 5 -19.67 18.92 17.18
CA VAL A 5 -19.36 19.90 16.13
C VAL A 5 -19.53 19.20 14.79
N SER A 6 -20.61 19.53 14.08
CA SER A 6 -20.86 19.05 12.72
C SER A 6 -20.30 20.07 11.73
N TYR A 7 -19.31 19.66 10.94
CA TYR A 7 -18.78 20.47 9.85
C TYR A 7 -19.49 20.09 8.56
N GLN A 8 -20.09 21.06 7.88
CA GLN A 8 -20.66 20.80 6.56
C GLN A 8 -19.54 20.63 5.53
N LEU A 9 -19.40 19.40 5.03
CA LEU A 9 -18.47 19.03 3.97
C LEU A 9 -18.96 19.62 2.63
N HIS A 10 -18.49 20.82 2.30
CA HIS A 10 -18.64 21.39 0.98
C HIS A 10 -17.49 20.88 0.11
N ASN A 11 -17.80 20.32 -1.07
CA ASN A 11 -16.84 19.78 -2.04
C ASN A 11 -16.11 18.49 -1.61
N VAL A 12 -16.88 17.44 -1.29
CA VAL A 12 -16.30 16.09 -1.20
C VAL A 12 -15.89 15.63 -2.60
N GLU A 13 -14.59 15.42 -2.82
CA GLU A 13 -14.07 14.82 -4.04
C GLU A 13 -13.63 13.39 -3.75
N VAL A 14 -14.05 12.44 -4.59
CA VAL A 14 -13.71 11.03 -4.47
C VAL A 14 -13.04 10.57 -5.76
N LYS A 15 -11.82 10.03 -5.65
CA LYS A 15 -11.02 9.55 -6.79
C LYS A 15 -10.67 8.07 -6.59
N PRO A 16 -11.46 7.14 -7.15
CA PRO A 16 -11.08 5.74 -7.19
C PRO A 16 -9.93 5.52 -8.17
N TYR A 17 -9.04 4.58 -7.86
CA TYR A 17 -7.95 4.18 -8.75
C TYR A 17 -7.67 2.68 -8.69
N VAL A 18 -7.02 2.19 -9.75
CA VAL A 18 -6.48 0.84 -9.85
C VAL A 18 -4.96 0.96 -9.95
N GLU A 19 -4.25 0.12 -9.19
CA GLU A 19 -2.80 0.04 -9.24
C GLU A 19 -2.37 -1.28 -9.87
N LEU A 20 -1.46 -1.18 -10.85
CA LEU A 20 -0.74 -2.31 -11.42
C LEU A 20 0.73 -1.90 -11.52
N ALA A 21 1.61 -2.68 -10.90
CA ALA A 21 3.04 -2.40 -10.91
C ALA A 21 3.86 -3.69 -10.97
N TYR A 22 5.06 -3.60 -11.53
CA TYR A 22 6.10 -4.61 -11.38
C TYR A 22 7.02 -4.19 -10.24
N VAL A 23 7.24 -5.10 -9.29
CA VAL A 23 8.11 -4.91 -8.13
C VAL A 23 9.36 -5.77 -8.35
N GLY A 24 10.45 -5.13 -8.73
CA GLY A 24 11.75 -5.80 -8.88
C GLY A 24 12.61 -5.60 -7.63
N GLN A 25 13.16 -6.68 -7.08
CA GLN A 25 14.14 -6.59 -6.02
C GLN A 25 15.54 -6.66 -6.59
N PHE A 26 16.20 -5.50 -6.67
CA PHE A 26 17.59 -5.41 -7.09
C PHE A 26 18.51 -5.54 -5.87
N GLY A 27 19.31 -6.60 -5.81
CA GLY A 27 20.45 -6.71 -4.88
C GLY A 27 20.33 -7.67 -3.69
N ALA A 28 19.36 -8.59 -3.67
CA ALA A 28 19.24 -9.59 -2.59
C ALA A 28 19.94 -10.92 -2.94
N GLU A 29 21.24 -10.89 -3.20
CA GLU A 29 22.08 -12.09 -3.05
C GLU A 29 22.29 -12.31 -1.55
N THR A 30 21.42 -13.09 -0.93
CA THR A 30 21.64 -13.53 0.46
C THR A 30 22.49 -14.80 0.39
N ASP A 31 23.81 -14.66 0.32
CA ASP A 31 24.71 -15.81 0.30
C ASP A 31 24.94 -16.30 1.74
N PHE A 32 24.20 -17.34 2.15
CA PHE A 32 24.31 -17.93 3.47
C PHE A 32 25.23 -19.15 3.41
N HIS A 33 26.45 -19.01 3.92
CA HIS A 33 27.42 -20.10 4.03
C HIS A 33 27.22 -20.85 5.35
N THR A 34 26.50 -21.96 5.30
CA THR A 34 26.62 -23.03 6.30
C THR A 34 27.44 -24.15 5.66
N ASP A 35 28.40 -24.72 6.39
CA ASP A 35 29.52 -25.54 5.87
C ASP A 35 29.15 -26.67 4.89
N ASP A 36 27.89 -27.10 4.80
CA ASP A 36 27.38 -28.14 3.90
C ASP A 36 26.20 -27.74 2.99
N TYR A 37 25.69 -26.50 3.05
CA TYR A 37 24.53 -26.06 2.25
C TYR A 37 24.75 -24.70 1.60
N ARG A 38 24.52 -24.62 0.28
CA ARG A 38 24.40 -23.38 -0.48
C ARG A 38 22.94 -23.05 -0.70
N PHE A 39 22.48 -21.93 -0.13
CA PHE A 39 21.17 -21.37 -0.44
C PHE A 39 21.34 -20.36 -1.58
N ALA A 40 20.83 -20.68 -2.77
CA ALA A 40 20.61 -19.65 -3.79
C ALA A 40 19.44 -18.77 -3.32
N GLY A 41 19.61 -17.44 -3.38
CA GLY A 41 18.58 -16.49 -2.94
C GLY A 41 17.22 -16.73 -3.63
N GLN A 42 16.13 -16.37 -2.93
CA GLN A 42 14.77 -16.47 -3.46
C GLN A 42 14.52 -15.42 -4.54
N ASN A 43 13.72 -15.77 -5.57
CA ASN A 43 13.22 -14.79 -6.53
C ASN A 43 12.11 -13.97 -5.87
N LEU A 44 12.45 -12.76 -5.47
CA LEU A 44 11.53 -11.82 -4.83
C LEU A 44 10.89 -10.84 -5.83
N ASN A 45 11.10 -11.05 -7.13
CA ASN A 45 10.42 -10.25 -8.15
C ASN A 45 8.95 -10.66 -8.21
N GLY A 46 8.06 -9.67 -8.31
CA GLY A 46 6.63 -9.91 -8.37
C GLY A 46 5.88 -8.79 -9.06
N GLY A 47 4.59 -8.99 -9.26
CA GLY A 47 3.64 -7.95 -9.60
C GLY A 47 2.90 -7.47 -8.35
N ASN A 48 2.36 -6.27 -8.42
CA ASN A 48 1.43 -5.73 -7.46
C ASN A 48 0.14 -5.35 -8.17
N ALA A 49 -1.00 -5.75 -7.60
CA ALA A 49 -2.32 -5.34 -8.05
C ALA A 49 -3.13 -4.80 -6.88
N GLY A 50 -3.81 -3.67 -7.06
CA GLY A 50 -4.56 -3.06 -5.99
C GLY A 50 -5.67 -2.14 -6.46
N LEU A 51 -6.54 -1.80 -5.51
CA LEU A 51 -7.61 -0.83 -5.64
C LEU A 51 -7.48 0.19 -4.51
N GLY A 52 -7.75 1.45 -4.82
CA GLY A 52 -7.72 2.50 -3.82
C GLY A 52 -8.68 3.63 -4.12
N MET A 53 -8.80 4.52 -3.14
CA MET A 53 -9.65 5.68 -3.21
C MET A 53 -9.02 6.81 -2.42
N ASP A 54 -8.86 7.96 -3.06
CA ASP A 54 -8.55 9.22 -2.41
C ASP A 54 -9.83 10.03 -2.19
N MET A 55 -9.97 10.60 -0.99
CA MET A 55 -11.11 11.42 -0.59
C MET A 55 -10.59 12.77 -0.11
N ASN A 56 -11.06 13.87 -0.71
CA ASN A 56 -10.86 15.21 -0.16
C ASN A 56 -12.18 15.66 0.45
N PHE A 57 -12.17 15.96 1.75
CA PHE A 57 -13.37 16.39 2.49
C PHE A 57 -13.48 17.91 2.58
N SER A 58 -12.34 18.61 2.49
CA SER A 58 -12.22 20.08 2.48
C SER A 58 -10.84 20.46 1.92
N GLU A 59 -10.53 21.77 1.88
CA GLU A 59 -9.20 22.26 1.51
C GLU A 59 -8.07 21.73 2.42
N ASN A 60 -8.40 21.36 3.67
CA ASN A 60 -7.42 20.97 4.68
C ASN A 60 -7.48 19.48 5.02
N TRP A 61 -8.56 18.77 4.74
CA TRP A 61 -8.74 17.37 5.12
C TRP A 61 -8.82 16.44 3.91
N SER A 62 -7.99 15.40 3.93
CA SER A 62 -8.07 14.28 2.99
C SER A 62 -7.90 12.93 3.68
N ALA A 63 -8.39 11.87 3.04
CA ALA A 63 -8.12 10.48 3.41
C ALA A 63 -7.79 9.65 2.18
N ASN A 64 -7.08 8.55 2.42
CA ASN A 64 -6.81 7.51 1.44
C ASN A 64 -7.17 6.15 2.05
N THR A 65 -7.75 5.29 1.23
CA THR A 65 -7.88 3.86 1.52
C THR A 65 -7.35 3.07 0.34
N ARG A 66 -6.63 1.98 0.60
CA ARG A 66 -6.06 1.11 -0.43
C ARG A 66 -6.00 -0.33 0.04
N ILE A 67 -6.29 -1.26 -0.86
CA ILE A 67 -6.00 -2.69 -0.69
C ILE A 67 -5.17 -3.14 -1.89
N ASN A 68 -4.11 -3.89 -1.64
CA ASN A 68 -3.30 -4.46 -2.71
C ASN A 68 -2.76 -5.84 -2.34
N THR A 69 -2.35 -6.58 -3.34
CA THR A 69 -1.73 -7.90 -3.22
C THR A 69 -0.48 -7.97 -4.09
N VAL A 70 0.55 -8.62 -3.56
CA VAL A 70 1.77 -8.97 -4.30
C VAL A 70 1.63 -10.39 -4.82
N PHE A 71 2.01 -10.63 -6.08
CA PHE A 71 1.92 -11.92 -6.74
C PHE A 71 3.19 -12.25 -7.53
N GLY A 72 3.50 -13.53 -7.69
CA GLY A 72 4.57 -13.99 -8.58
C GLY A 72 5.99 -13.97 -7.98
N HIS A 73 6.14 -13.63 -6.70
CA HIS A 73 7.39 -13.83 -5.94
C HIS A 73 7.39 -15.18 -5.19
N ASP A 74 8.56 -15.68 -4.80
CA ASP A 74 8.73 -17.00 -4.15
C ASP A 74 8.23 -17.04 -2.69
N VAL A 75 7.91 -15.87 -2.11
CA VAL A 75 7.33 -15.73 -0.76
C VAL A 75 5.80 -15.65 -0.87
N ASP A 76 5.08 -15.94 0.21
CA ASP A 76 3.61 -15.95 0.21
C ASP A 76 3.00 -14.64 -0.37
N ASN A 77 1.86 -14.78 -1.06
CA ASN A 77 1.08 -13.63 -1.54
C ASN A 77 0.57 -12.84 -0.33
N GLU A 78 1.10 -11.65 -0.10
CA GLU A 78 0.69 -10.77 0.99
C GLU A 78 -0.45 -9.86 0.53
N VAL A 79 -1.54 -9.82 1.29
CA VAL A 79 -2.61 -8.83 1.14
C VAL A 79 -2.40 -7.71 2.15
N ASN A 80 -2.25 -6.50 1.63
CA ASN A 80 -2.03 -5.30 2.42
C ASN A 80 -3.27 -4.39 2.35
N ALA A 81 -3.62 -3.79 3.49
CA ALA A 81 -4.70 -2.82 3.60
C ALA A 81 -4.19 -1.55 4.31
N TYR A 82 -4.43 -0.40 3.70
CA TYR A 82 -3.97 0.90 4.17
C TYR A 82 -5.17 1.83 4.35
N ILE A 83 -5.18 2.54 5.48
CA ILE A 83 -6.06 3.67 5.72
C ILE A 83 -5.23 4.83 6.24
N GLY A 84 -5.41 5.99 5.65
CA GLY A 84 -4.70 7.21 6.03
C GLY A 84 -5.64 8.39 6.06
N ALA A 85 -5.40 9.31 7.00
CA ALA A 85 -6.05 10.61 7.05
C ALA A 85 -4.97 11.69 7.21
N LYS A 86 -5.14 12.81 6.52
CA LYS A 86 -4.22 13.93 6.54
C LYS A 86 -4.97 15.23 6.79
N TYR A 87 -4.41 16.04 7.68
CA TYR A 87 -4.78 17.44 7.84
C TYR A 87 -3.62 18.34 7.37
N GLN A 88 -3.91 19.40 6.62
CA GLN A 88 -2.94 20.37 6.13
C GLN A 88 -3.29 21.77 6.65
N PHE A 89 -2.31 22.43 7.26
CA PHE A 89 -2.42 23.79 7.83
C PHE A 89 -2.05 24.86 6.82
#